data_AF-W6P1F1-F1
#
_entry.id   AF-W6P1F1-F1
#
_cell.length_a   1.000
_cell.length_b   1.000
_cell.length_c   1.000
_cell.angle_alpha   90.00
_cell.angle_beta   90.00
_cell.angle_gamma   90.00
#
_symmetry.space_group_name_H-M   'P 1'
#
loop_
_entity.id
_entity.type
_entity.pdbx_description
1 polymer ?
#
loop_
_entity_poly.entity_id
_entity_poly.type
_entity_poly.pdbx_seq_one_letter_code
_entity_poly.pdbx_strand_id
1 'polypeptide(L)' 'MQDTWFSIGKVEAGKKLGYHMHQSHAGVYIFLIEGEIVVDGEVLKRRDGMGVYDTNSVELETLKDSHILLIEVPM' A
#
# COMPACT_ATOMS: atom_id res chain seq x y z
N MET A 1 23.46 -3.16 -3.46
CA MET A 1 22.42 -3.62 -2.52
C MET A 1 21.15 -2.91 -2.96
N GLN A 2 20.00 -3.59 -3.03
CA GLN A 2 18.72 -2.90 -3.24
C GLN A 2 18.31 -2.28 -1.90
N ASP A 3 17.91 -1.02 -1.93
CA ASP A 3 17.31 -0.36 -0.78
C ASP A 3 15.82 -0.69 -0.76
N THR A 4 15.31 -1.28 0.32
CA THR A 4 13.91 -1.72 0.41
C THR A 4 13.28 -1.10 1.65
N TRP A 5 12.08 -0.53 1.51
CA TRP A 5 11.36 0.08 2.62
C TRP A 5 10.14 -0.74 3.00
N PHE A 6 9.95 -0.91 4.31
CA PHE A 6 8.78 -1.55 4.88
C PHE A 6 8.00 -0.50 5.68
N SER A 7 6.75 -0.27 5.31
CA SER A 7 5.85 0.62 6.06
C SER A 7 4.64 -0.19 6.54
N ILE A 8 4.44 -0.26 7.85
CA ILE A 8 3.35 -1.00 8.46
C ILE A 8 2.50 -0.06 9.32
N GLY A 9 1.19 -0.16 9.19
CA GLY A 9 0.28 0.75 9.87
C GLY A 9 -1.09 0.15 10.13
N LYS A 10 -1.67 0.53 11.27
CA LYS A 10 -3.08 0.32 11.58
C LYS A 10 -3.83 1.63 11.33
N VAL A 11 -4.93 1.55 10.62
CA VAL A 11 -5.65 2.70 10.10
C VAL A 11 -7.13 2.48 10.31
N GLU A 12 -7.80 3.44 10.92
CA GLU A 12 -9.26 3.41 11.11
C GLU A 12 -10.00 3.48 9.78
N ALA A 13 -11.25 3.01 9.75
CA ALA A 13 -12.12 3.13 8.59
C ALA A 13 -12.35 4.60 8.16
N GLY A 14 -12.59 4.82 6.86
CA GLY A 14 -12.91 6.12 6.28
C GLY A 14 -11.73 7.09 6.15
N LYS A 15 -10.49 6.58 6.20
CA LYS A 15 -9.27 7.40 6.03
C LYS A 15 -8.73 7.26 4.62
N LYS A 16 -8.27 8.38 4.07
CA LYS A 16 -7.46 8.40 2.84
C LYS A 16 -5.99 8.56 3.22
N LEU A 17 -5.15 7.73 2.63
CA LEU A 17 -3.72 7.72 2.86
C LEU A 17 -3.00 7.85 1.53
N GLY A 18 -2.06 8.79 1.47
CA GLY A 18 -1.09 8.90 0.39
C GLY A 18 0.24 8.28 0.84
N TYR A 19 0.76 7.36 0.04
CA TYR A 19 2.10 6.82 0.20
C TYR A 19 2.98 7.34 -0.93
N HIS A 20 4.04 8.08 -0.58
CA HIS A 20 5.05 8.52 -1.54
C HIS A 20 6.24 7.59 -1.47
N MET A 21 6.70 7.12 -2.63
CA MET A 21 7.88 6.26 -2.71
C MET A 21 9.13 7.02 -2.25
N HIS A 22 10.06 6.29 -1.62
CA HIS A 22 11.33 6.83 -1.15
C HIS A 22 12.31 7.07 -2.29
N GLN A 23 12.15 6.36 -3.41
CA GLN A 23 13.02 6.51 -4.58
C GLN A 23 12.23 6.49 -5.91
N SER A 24 12.83 7.10 -6.93
CA SER A 24 12.37 6.98 -8.33
C SER A 24 12.64 5.56 -8.86
N HIS A 25 11.76 5.04 -9.72
CA HIS A 25 11.84 3.65 -10.23
C HIS A 25 11.79 2.58 -9.13
N ALA A 26 10.77 2.67 -8.26
CA ALA A 26 10.41 1.58 -7.37
C ALA A 26 9.03 1.03 -7.71
N GLY A 27 8.81 -0.23 -7.35
CA GLY A 27 7.48 -0.79 -7.20
C GLY A 27 7.12 -0.86 -5.72
N VAL A 28 5.83 -0.72 -5.40
CA VAL A 28 5.33 -0.98 -4.04
C VAL A 28 4.37 -2.15 -4.05
N TYR A 29 4.62 -3.12 -3.16
CA TYR A 29 3.71 -4.21 -2.88
C TYR A 29 2.88 -3.89 -1.64
N ILE A 30 1.57 -3.79 -1.82
CA ILE A 30 0.57 -3.56 -0.79
C ILE A 30 0.04 -4.90 -0.35
N PHE A 31 0.17 -5.23 0.93
CA PHE A 31 -0.38 -6.42 1.53
C PHE A 31 -1.35 -6.04 2.65
N LEU A 32 -2.62 -6.40 2.48
CA LEU A 32 -3.65 -6.11 3.46
C LEU A 32 -3.71 -7.26 4.47
N ILE A 33 -3.09 -7.08 5.64
CA ILE A 33 -3.07 -8.11 6.69
C ILE A 33 -4.48 -8.39 7.20
N GLU A 34 -5.25 -7.32 7.44
CA GLU A 34 -6.63 -7.35 7.94
C GLU A 34 -7.36 -6.10 7.45
N GLY A 35 -8.68 -6.19 7.26
CA GLY A 35 -9.52 -5.05 6.88
C GLY A 35 -10.05 -5.12 5.45
N GLU A 36 -10.34 -3.95 4.89
CA GLU A 36 -10.85 -3.78 3.53
C GLU A 36 -10.47 -2.37 3.07
N ILE A 37 -9.79 -2.26 1.93
CA ILE A 37 -9.30 -0.99 1.38
C ILE A 37 -9.62 -0.90 -0.12
N VAL A 38 -9.63 0.32 -0.65
CA VAL A 38 -9.62 0.58 -2.10
C VAL A 38 -8.28 1.18 -2.51
N VAL A 39 -7.72 0.70 -3.62
CA VAL A 39 -6.52 1.24 -4.26
C VAL A 39 -6.78 1.28 -5.75
N ASP A 40 -6.61 2.45 -6.39
CA ASP A 40 -6.87 2.64 -7.83
C ASP A 40 -8.21 2.07 -8.34
N GLY A 41 -9.26 2.11 -7.48
CA GLY A 41 -10.60 1.60 -7.79
C GLY A 41 -10.80 0.10 -7.53
N GLU A 42 -9.75 -0.65 -7.21
CA GLU A 42 -9.81 -2.07 -6.85
C GLU A 42 -9.95 -2.24 -5.33
N VAL A 43 -10.85 -3.15 -4.91
CA VAL A 43 -11.06 -3.46 -3.49
C VAL A 43 -10.16 -4.62 -3.08
N LEU A 44 -9.21 -4.34 -2.18
CA LEU A 44 -8.43 -5.36 -1.49
C LEU A 44 -9.12 -5.75 -0.18
N LYS A 45 -9.18 -7.06 0.08
CA LYS A 45 -9.68 -7.64 1.34
C LYS A 45 -8.55 -8.30 2.10
N ARG A 46 -8.88 -8.77 3.30
CA ARG A 46 -7.96 -9.52 4.17
C ARG A 46 -7.14 -10.57 3.40
N ARG A 47 -5.82 -10.43 3.50
CA ARG A 47 -4.75 -11.23 2.88
C ARG A 47 -4.60 -11.10 1.36
N ASP A 48 -5.29 -10.15 0.74
CA ASP A 48 -5.02 -9.78 -0.65
C ASP A 48 -3.73 -8.95 -0.74
N GLY A 49 -3.14 -8.97 -1.93
CA GLY A 49 -1.97 -8.18 -2.26
C GLY A 49 -2.07 -7.55 -3.63
N MET A 50 -1.47 -6.38 -3.78
CA MET A 50 -1.41 -5.63 -5.03
C MET A 50 0.00 -5.07 -5.23
N GLY A 51 0.57 -5.30 -6.40
CA GLY A 51 1.79 -4.63 -6.84
C GLY A 51 1.43 -3.39 -7.67
N VAL A 52 2.02 -2.25 -7.32
CA VAL A 52 1.89 -1.00 -8.08
C VAL A 52 3.27 -0.58 -8.58
N TYR A 53 3.35 -0.18 -9.85
CA TYR A 53 4.57 0.19 -10.57
C TYR A 53 4.31 1.42 -11.45
N ASP A 54 5.38 1.99 -12.01
CA ASP A 54 5.34 3.17 -12.91
C ASP A 54 4.63 4.40 -12.33
N THR A 55 4.63 4.53 -11.00
CA THR A 55 4.11 5.70 -10.27
C THR A 55 5.08 6.09 -9.17
N ASN A 56 5.01 7.35 -8.70
CA ASN A 56 5.80 7.83 -7.55
C ASN A 56 5.00 7.83 -6.24
N SER A 57 3.70 7.56 -6.34
CA SER A 57 2.81 7.57 -5.18
C SER A 57 1.61 6.66 -5.39
N VAL A 58 1.06 6.18 -4.28
CA VAL A 58 -0.18 5.40 -4.23
C VAL A 58 -1.14 6.07 -3.27
N GLU A 59 -2.40 6.22 -3.68
CA GLU A 59 -3.49 6.60 -2.79
C GLU A 59 -4.32 5.37 -2.44
N LEU A 60 -4.69 5.27 -1.16
CA LEU A 60 -5.57 4.21 -0.68
C LEU A 60 -6.61 4.74 0.30
N GLU A 61 -7.79 4.15 0.27
CA GLU A 61 -8.90 4.49 1.17
C GLU A 61 -9.29 3.26 2.00
N THR A 62 -9.42 3.43 3.31
CA THR A 62 -9.88 2.35 4.20
C THR A 62 -11.41 2.28 4.21
N LEU A 63 -11.97 1.14 3.78
CA LEU A 63 -13.41 0.86 3.91
C LEU A 63 -13.75 0.29 5.29
N LYS A 64 -12.79 -0.39 5.92
CA LYS A 64 -12.84 -0.89 7.30
C LYS A 64 -11.54 -0.58 8.03
N ASP A 65 -11.53 -0.74 9.35
CA ASP A 65 -10.30 -0.73 10.13
C ASP A 65 -9.32 -1.74 9.53
N SER A 66 -8.14 -1.25 9.17
CA SER A 66 -7.22 -1.97 8.31
C SER A 66 -5.82 -2.02 8.90
N HIS A 67 -5.15 -3.15 8.70
CA HIS A 67 -3.75 -3.35 9.03
C HIS A 67 -3.01 -3.62 7.72
N ILE A 68 -2.18 -2.66 7.31
CA ILE A 68 -1.61 -2.59 5.97
C ILE A 68 -0.09 -2.69 6.08
N LEU A 69 0.51 -3.48 5.21
CA LEU A 69 1.95 -3.55 5.00
C LEU A 69 2.26 -3.10 3.57
N LEU A 70 3.13 -2.12 3.43
CA LEU A 70 3.69 -1.64 2.17
C LEU A 70 5.15 -2.06 2.10
N ILE A 71 5.55 -2.64 0.99
CA ILE A 71 6.92 -3.08 0.73
C ILE A 71 7.37 -2.43 -0.57
N GLU A 72 8.21 -1.40 -0.45
CA GLU A 72 8.79 -0.69 -1.59
C GLU A 72 10.11 -1.37 -1.98
N VAL A 73 10.20 -1.81 -3.23
CA VAL A 73 11.36 -2.53 -3.78
C VAL A 73 11.83 -1.80 -5.04
N PRO A 74 13.14 -1.53 -5.21
CA PRO A 74 13.70 -0.95 -6.42
C PRO A 74 13.44 -1.88 -7.62
N MET A 75 13.15 -1.34 -8.79
CA MET A 75 13.06 -2.14 -10.02
C MET A 75 14.14 -1.76 -11.03
#